data_AF-A0A0V0GHF9-F1
#
_entry.id   AF-A0A0V0GHF9-F1
#
_cell.length_a   1.000
_cell.length_b   1.000
_cell.length_c   1.000
_cell.angle_alpha   90.00
_cell.angle_beta   90.00
_cell.angle_gamma   90.00
#
_symmetry.space_group_name_H-M   'P 1'
#
loop_
_entity.id
_entity.type
_entity.pdbx_description
1 polymer ?
#
loop_
_entity_poly.entity_id
_entity_poly.type
_entity_poly.pdbx_seq_one_letter_code
_entity_poly.pdbx_strand_id
1 'polypeptide(L)'
;MLNSEKMSKSTGNFRTLRQAIEEFSADATRFALADAGDGMDDANFVFETANAAILRLTKEIAWMQEVLSAEPSLRNGPPSTYADSVFANEINIAVRTAEKNYSEYMFR
;
A
#
# COMPACT_ATOMS: atom_id res chain seq x y z
N MET A 1 -5.38 -13.06 -13.10
CA MET A 1 -4.09 -13.11 -13.83
C MET A 1 -2.92 -13.10 -12.84
N LEU A 2 -1.75 -13.54 -13.30
CA LEU A 2 -0.47 -13.47 -12.60
C LEU A 2 0.56 -12.87 -13.55
N ASN A 3 1.09 -11.69 -13.22
CA ASN A 3 1.95 -10.89 -14.11
C ASN A 3 1.36 -10.74 -15.52
N SER A 4 0.07 -10.39 -15.60
CA SER A 4 -0.68 -10.18 -16.85
C SER A 4 -0.88 -11.43 -17.71
N GLU A 5 -0.53 -12.61 -17.19
CA GLU A 5 -0.73 -13.89 -17.87
C GLU A 5 -1.72 -14.79 -17.12
N LYS A 6 -2.22 -15.80 -17.82
CA LYS A 6 -3.07 -16.83 -17.22
C LYS A 6 -2.28 -17.60 -16.16
N MET A 7 -2.83 -17.68 -14.96
CA MET A 7 -2.25 -18.48 -13.88
C MET A 7 -2.46 -19.98 -14.20
N SER A 8 -1.38 -20.73 -14.41
CA SER A 8 -1.43 -22.15 -14.73
C SER A 8 -0.18 -22.89 -14.27
N LYS A 9 -0.36 -24.05 -13.64
CA LYS A 9 0.75 -24.94 -13.26
C LYS A 9 1.51 -25.46 -14.48
N SER A 10 0.81 -25.70 -15.60
CA SER A 10 1.43 -26.27 -16.81
C SER A 10 2.33 -25.31 -17.55
N THR A 11 2.14 -23.99 -17.39
CA THR A 11 2.98 -22.95 -18.00
C THR A 11 4.10 -22.48 -17.08
N GLY A 12 4.17 -23.01 -15.84
CA GLY A 12 5.07 -22.52 -14.80
C GLY A 12 4.64 -21.19 -14.16
N ASN A 13 3.62 -20.52 -14.70
CA ASN A 13 3.08 -19.27 -14.16
C ASN A 13 2.05 -19.55 -13.06
N PHE A 14 2.52 -20.05 -11.91
CA PHE A 14 1.67 -20.38 -10.77
C PHE A 14 2.38 -20.04 -9.45
N ARG A 15 1.60 -19.56 -8.48
CA ARG A 15 2.05 -19.34 -7.12
C ARG A 15 0.98 -19.81 -6.14
N THR A 16 1.40 -20.58 -5.15
CA THR A 16 0.57 -20.88 -3.98
C THR A 16 0.59 -19.72 -2.99
N LEU A 17 -0.41 -19.63 -2.12
CA LEU A 17 -0.43 -18.65 -1.03
C LEU A 17 0.84 -18.73 -0.15
N ARG A 18 1.27 -19.95 0.20
CA ARG A 18 2.48 -20.16 1.00
C ARG A 18 3.72 -19.59 0.32
N GLN A 19 3.90 -19.89 -0.97
CA GLN A 19 5.03 -19.35 -1.75
C GLN A 19 4.98 -17.83 -1.82
N ALA A 20 3.81 -17.23 -2.05
CA ALA A 20 3.67 -15.77 -2.09
C ALA A 20 4.03 -15.13 -0.75
N ILE A 21 3.59 -15.70 0.37
CA ILE A 21 3.93 -15.21 1.72
C ILE A 21 5.43 -15.38 2.01
N GLU A 22 6.03 -16.51 1.65
CA GLU A 22 7.46 -16.75 1.83
C GLU A 22 8.33 -15.82 0.97
N GLU A 23 7.86 -15.48 -0.23
CA GLU A 23 8.57 -14.62 -1.19
C GLU A 23 8.39 -13.12 -0.87
N PHE A 24 7.17 -12.69 -0.51
CA PHE A 24 6.83 -11.27 -0.39
C PHE A 24 6.46 -10.81 1.02
N SER A 25 6.33 -11.70 2.01
CA SER A 25 5.60 -11.49 3.27
C SER A 25 4.07 -11.43 3.11
N ALA A 26 3.37 -11.63 4.23
CA ALA A 26 1.91 -11.56 4.25
C ALA A 26 1.38 -10.16 3.90
N ASP A 27 2.02 -9.10 4.40
CA ASP A 27 1.53 -7.74 4.24
C ASP A 27 1.69 -7.24 2.81
N ALA A 28 2.86 -7.44 2.20
CA ALA A 28 3.07 -7.02 0.81
C ALA A 28 2.23 -7.87 -0.17
N THR A 29 1.99 -9.15 0.14
CA THR A 29 1.05 -9.98 -0.62
C THR A 29 -0.37 -9.40 -0.57
N ARG A 30 -0.85 -9.03 0.63
CA ARG A 30 -2.18 -8.41 0.79
C ARG A 30 -2.27 -7.05 0.10
N PHE A 31 -1.20 -6.26 0.16
CA PHE A 31 -1.11 -4.99 -0.54
C PHE A 31 -1.27 -5.17 -2.06
N ALA A 32 -0.51 -6.09 -2.66
CA ALA A 32 -0.59 -6.37 -4.09
C ALA A 32 -1.93 -7.00 -4.49
N LEU A 33 -2.59 -7.75 -3.60
CA LEU A 33 -3.94 -8.26 -3.83
C LEU A 33 -5.01 -7.15 -3.81
N ALA A 34 -4.87 -6.14 -2.95
CA ALA A 34 -5.76 -4.98 -2.95
C ALA A 34 -5.63 -4.16 -4.25
N ASP A 35 -4.40 -4.00 -4.78
CA ASP A 35 -4.16 -3.32 -6.05
C ASP A 35 -4.54 -4.16 -7.29
N ALA A 36 -4.76 -5.47 -7.13
CA ALA A 36 -4.96 -6.39 -8.25
C ALA A 36 -6.22 -6.08 -9.07
N GLY A 37 -7.25 -5.49 -8.46
CA GLY A 37 -8.45 -4.99 -9.13
C GLY A 37 -9.75 -5.22 -8.36
N ASP A 38 -10.65 -4.25 -8.45
CA ASP A 38 -11.98 -4.27 -7.78
C ASP A 38 -13.16 -4.29 -8.77
N GLY A 39 -12.87 -4.29 -10.07
CA GLY A 39 -13.86 -4.26 -11.14
C GLY A 39 -14.35 -5.65 -11.54
N MET A 40 -15.09 -5.71 -12.65
CA MET A 40 -15.55 -6.97 -13.26
C MET A 40 -14.49 -7.62 -14.17
N ASP A 41 -13.40 -6.90 -14.47
CA ASP A 41 -12.29 -7.42 -15.28
C ASP A 41 -11.42 -8.39 -14.46
N ASP A 42 -10.64 -9.22 -15.17
CA ASP A 42 -9.75 -10.17 -14.51
C ASP A 42 -8.68 -9.45 -13.66
N ALA A 43 -8.80 -9.56 -12.33
CA ALA A 43 -7.81 -9.03 -11.40
C ALA A 43 -6.40 -9.60 -11.67
N ASN A 44 -5.35 -8.80 -11.48
CA ASN A 44 -3.99 -9.14 -11.81
C ASN A 44 -3.03 -8.99 -10.63
N PHE A 45 -2.53 -10.12 -10.12
CA PHE A 45 -1.45 -10.08 -9.12
C PHE A 45 -0.11 -9.87 -9.82
N VAL A 46 0.55 -8.74 -9.52
CA VAL A 46 1.82 -8.32 -10.14
C VAL A 46 2.94 -8.38 -9.10
N PHE A 47 4.00 -9.13 -9.38
CA PHE A 47 5.13 -9.30 -8.45
C PHE A 47 5.86 -7.99 -8.20
N GLU A 48 5.95 -7.13 -9.20
CA GLU A 48 6.53 -5.80 -9.07
C GLU A 48 5.78 -4.95 -8.05
N THR A 49 4.45 -5.03 -7.99
CA THR A 49 3.64 -4.34 -6.98
C THR A 49 3.96 -4.87 -5.58
N ALA A 50 4.06 -6.19 -5.40
CA ALA A 50 4.40 -6.79 -4.11
C ALA A 50 5.81 -6.39 -3.66
N ASN A 51 6.80 -6.44 -4.57
CA ASN A 51 8.17 -6.01 -4.28
C ASN A 51 8.25 -4.52 -3.93
N ALA A 52 7.53 -3.66 -4.66
CA ALA A 52 7.44 -2.24 -4.35
C ALA A 52 6.79 -2.00 -2.97
N ALA A 53 5.78 -2.78 -2.60
CA ALA A 53 5.13 -2.70 -1.29
C ALA A 53 6.12 -3.05 -0.15
N ILE A 54 6.95 -4.08 -0.31
CA ILE A 54 8.01 -4.40 0.68
C ILE A 54 8.91 -3.19 0.93
N LEU A 55 9.40 -2.58 -0.16
CA LEU A 55 10.30 -1.42 -0.07
C LEU A 55 9.61 -0.21 0.56
N ARG A 56 8.36 0.06 0.20
CA ARG A 56 7.57 1.18 0.74
C ARG A 56 7.30 1.00 2.23
N LEU A 57 6.78 -0.16 2.63
CA LEU A 57 6.46 -0.46 4.03
C LEU A 57 7.71 -0.42 4.91
N THR A 58 8.83 -0.96 4.43
CA THR A 58 10.10 -0.93 5.18
C THR A 58 10.61 0.49 5.36
N LYS A 59 10.56 1.31 4.30
CA LYS A 59 10.94 2.74 4.37
C LYS A 59 10.02 3.52 5.30
N GLU A 60 8.72 3.26 5.27
CA GLU A 60 7.74 3.91 6.13
C GLU A 60 8.02 3.61 7.61
N ILE A 61 8.30 2.35 7.95
CA ILE A 61 8.67 1.96 9.32
C ILE A 61 9.94 2.68 9.77
N ALA A 62 10.98 2.71 8.92
CA ALA A 62 12.21 3.41 9.25
C ALA A 62 11.97 4.92 9.45
N TRP A 63 11.19 5.55 8.57
CA TRP A 63 10.85 6.96 8.67
C TRP A 63 10.05 7.27 9.96
N MET A 64 9.06 6.45 10.32
CA MET A 64 8.34 6.61 11.58
C MET A 64 9.29 6.54 12.79
N GLN A 65 10.26 5.64 12.78
CA GLN A 65 11.27 5.54 13.85
C GLN A 65 12.17 6.78 13.90
N GLU A 66 12.59 7.30 12.76
CA GLU A 66 13.36 8.55 12.66
C GLU A 66 12.57 9.75 13.19
N VAL A 67 11.31 9.90 12.79
CA VAL A 67 10.43 11.01 13.24
C VAL A 67 10.19 10.94 14.73
N LEU A 68 9.90 9.76 15.29
CA LEU A 68 9.72 9.58 16.73
C LEU A 68 10.99 9.92 17.51
N SER A 69 12.16 9.56 16.98
CA SER A 69 13.46 9.90 17.60
C SER A 69 13.77 11.39 17.51
N ALA A 70 13.28 12.06 16.46
CA ALA A 70 13.46 13.49 16.21
C ALA A 70 12.39 14.38 16.87
N GLU A 71 11.43 13.81 17.60
CA GLU A 71 10.29 14.54 18.21
C GLU A 71 10.70 15.83 18.96
N PRO A 72 11.77 15.86 19.78
CA PRO A 72 12.21 17.08 20.45
C PRO A 72 12.69 18.20 19.51
N SER A 73 13.09 17.85 18.29
CA SER A 73 13.57 18.79 17.27
C SER A 73 12.48 19.31 16.34
N LEU A 74 11.26 18.75 16.42
CA LEU A 74 10.14 19.18 15.61
C LEU A 74 9.66 20.57 16.06
N ARG A 75 9.08 21.33 15.11
CA ARG A 75 8.55 22.66 15.39
C ARG A 75 7.40 22.58 16.40
N ASN A 76 7.53 23.31 17.50
CA ASN A 76 6.54 23.40 18.58
C ASN A 76 5.53 24.53 18.37
N GLY A 77 4.42 24.46 19.12
CA GLY A 77 3.32 25.43 19.05
C GLY A 77 2.26 25.07 18.01
N PRO A 78 1.19 25.87 17.87
CA PRO A 78 0.12 25.58 16.93
C PRO A 78 0.62 25.60 15.46
N PRO A 79 -0.02 24.85 14.56
CA PRO A 79 0.16 25.01 13.11
C PRO A 79 0.04 26.48 12.72
N SER A 80 1.03 26.99 12.00
CA SER A 80 1.17 28.43 11.73
C SER A 80 1.56 28.75 10.30
N THR A 81 1.98 27.75 9.51
CA THR A 81 2.37 27.95 8.12
C THR A 81 1.22 27.62 7.18
N TYR A 82 1.25 28.20 5.97
CA TYR A 82 0.36 27.80 4.89
C TYR A 82 0.49 26.30 4.59
N ALA A 83 1.72 25.78 4.60
CA ALA A 83 1.98 24.37 4.34
C ALA A 83 1.32 23.45 5.39
N ASP A 84 1.28 23.85 6.66
CA ASP A 84 0.59 23.08 7.70
C ASP A 84 -0.91 22.96 7.41
N SER A 85 -1.51 24.07 6.97
CA SER A 85 -2.95 24.13 6.67
C SER A 85 -3.29 23.29 5.44
N VAL A 86 -2.46 23.38 4.39
CA VAL A 86 -2.64 22.55 3.18
C VAL A 86 -2.48 21.08 3.51
N PHE A 87 -1.42 20.70 4.23
CA PHE A 87 -1.15 19.30 4.55
C PHE A 87 -2.26 18.69 5.42
N ALA A 88 -2.75 19.42 6.43
CA ALA A 88 -3.88 18.97 7.25
C ALA A 88 -5.16 18.77 6.41
N ASN A 89 -5.41 19.64 5.43
CA ASN A 89 -6.55 19.48 4.52
C ASN A 89 -6.40 18.27 3.59
N GLU A 90 -5.21 18.03 3.04
CA GLU A 90 -4.93 16.84 2.24
C GLU A 90 -5.15 15.55 3.03
N ILE A 91 -4.72 15.51 4.30
CA ILE A 91 -5.01 14.37 5.21
C ILE A 91 -6.51 14.17 5.35
N ASN A 92 -7.29 15.23 5.60
CA ASN A 92 -8.74 15.14 5.74
C ASN A 92 -9.42 14.63 4.45
N ILE A 93 -8.94 15.06 3.29
CA ILE A 93 -9.44 14.59 1.98
C ILE A 93 -9.12 13.09 1.79
N ALA A 94 -7.89 12.69 2.10
CA ALA A 94 -7.45 11.30 2.00
C ALA A 94 -8.28 10.37 2.89
N VAL A 95 -8.53 10.77 4.15
CA VAL A 95 -9.35 10.00 5.10
C VAL A 95 -10.77 9.79 4.59
N ARG A 96 -11.43 10.87 4.12
CA ARG A 96 -12.81 10.79 3.61
C ARG A 96 -12.90 9.97 2.32
N THR A 97 -11.91 10.11 1.45
CA THR A 97 -11.84 9.33 0.20
C THR A 97 -11.64 7.86 0.51
N ALA A 98 -10.74 7.53 1.43
CA ALA A 98 -10.51 6.15 1.86
C ALA A 98 -11.77 5.52 2.49
N GLU A 99 -12.45 6.24 3.39
CA GLU A 99 -13.72 5.78 3.99
C GLU A 99 -14.78 5.48 2.93
N LYS A 100 -14.97 6.40 1.98
CA LYS A 100 -15.91 6.20 0.87
C LYS A 100 -15.53 4.96 0.05
N ASN A 101 -14.28 4.85 -0.37
CA ASN A 101 -13.81 3.73 -1.19
C ASN A 101 -14.00 2.39 -0.47
N TYR A 102 -13.69 2.32 0.83
CA TYR A 102 -13.97 1.13 1.64
C TYR A 102 -15.47 0.79 1.70
N SER A 103 -16.35 1.79 1.81
CA SER A 103 -17.81 1.56 1.82
C SER A 103 -18.36 1.07 0.47
N GLU A 104 -17.67 1.42 -0.62
CA GLU A 104 -18.02 1.05 -2.00
C GLU A 104 -17.27 -0.21 -2.47
N TYR A 105 -16.48 -0.86 -1.60
CA TYR A 105 -15.66 -2.03 -1.90
C TYR A 105 -14.61 -1.77 -3.02
N MET A 106 -14.11 -0.53 -3.10
CA MET A 106 -13.03 -0.13 -3.99
C MET A 106 -11.73 -0.10 -3.18
N PHE A 107 -10.90 -1.15 -3.29
CA PHE A 107 -9.69 -1.35 -2.51
C PHE A 107 -8.40 -0.90 -3.22
N ARG A 108 -8.47 -0.63 -4.53
CA ARG A 108 -7.38 -0.15 -5.39
C ARG A 108 -7.25 1.37 -5.39
#